data_AF-A0A661U079-F1
#
_entry.id   AF-A0A661U079-F1
#
_cell.length_a   1.000
_cell.length_b   1.000
_cell.length_c   1.000
_cell.angle_alpha   90.00
_cell.angle_beta   90.00
_cell.angle_gamma   90.00
#
_symmetry.space_group_name_H-M   'P 1'
#
loop_
_entity.id
_entity.type
_entity.pdbx_description
1 polymer ?
#
loop_
_entity_poly.entity_id
_entity_poly.type
_entity_poly.pdbx_seq_one_letter_code
_entity_poly.pdbx_strand_id
1 'polypeptide(L)' 'MSKPTHIKTIKRKRKRKAKLKKLREKYKLAKTKEEKEKILEKVKKIAPWFSEGKFLASFKGREL' A
#
# COMPACT_ATOMS: atom_id res chain seq x y z
N MET A 1 16.99 -0.84 23.81
CA MET A 1 16.68 -0.74 22.36
C MET A 1 17.10 0.64 21.85
N SER A 2 18.13 0.73 21.00
CA SER A 2 18.58 2.03 20.45
C SER A 2 17.53 2.63 19.51
N LYS A 3 17.37 3.96 19.54
CA LYS A 3 16.43 4.67 18.66
C LYS A 3 16.82 4.43 17.19
N PRO A 4 15.86 4.13 16.29
CA PRO A 4 16.18 3.96 14.89
C PRO A 4 16.82 5.22 14.31
N THR A 5 17.96 5.08 13.64
CA THR A 5 18.60 6.19 12.94
C THR A 5 17.72 6.72 11.81
N HIS A 6 17.88 8.00 11.46
CA HIS A 6 17.14 8.66 10.39
C HIS A 6 17.19 7.88 9.06
N ILE A 7 18.34 7.29 8.72
CA ILE A 7 18.49 6.45 7.51
C ILE A 7 17.60 5.20 7.59
N LYS A 8 17.54 4.53 8.75
CA LYS A 8 16.70 3.34 8.94
C LYS A 8 15.21 3.69 8.82
N THR A 9 14.77 4.84 9.32
CA THR A 9 13.37 5.28 9.19
C THR A 9 13.02 5.61 7.73
N ILE A 10 13.91 6.30 6.99
CA ILE A 10 13.75 6.54 5.55
C ILE A 10 13.65 5.21 4.78
N LYS A 11 14.55 4.26 5.02
CA LYS A 11 14.52 2.94 4.36
C LYS A 11 13.21 2.21 4.64
N ARG A 12 12.69 2.23 5.87
CA ARG A 12 11.37 1.66 6.22
C ARG A 12 10.23 2.34 5.46
N LYS A 13 10.23 3.67 5.37
CA LYS A 13 9.24 4.44 4.58
C LYS A 13 9.28 4.06 3.10
N ARG A 14 10.48 4.00 2.49
CA ARG A 14 10.66 3.61 1.08
C ARG A 14 10.18 2.18 0.82
N LYS A 15 10.56 1.22 1.67
CA LYS A 15 10.10 -0.18 1.56
C LYS A 15 8.58 -0.28 1.64
N ARG A 16 7.93 0.47 2.54
CA ARG A 16 6.46 0.49 2.64
C ARG A 16 5.81 1.02 1.37
N LYS A 17 6.31 2.15 0.83
CA LYS A 17 5.82 2.72 -0.44
C LYS A 17 5.96 1.70 -1.60
N ALA A 18 7.10 1.01 -1.69
CA ALA A 18 7.32 0.00 -2.72
C ALA A 18 6.35 -1.20 -2.59
N LYS A 19 6.10 -1.69 -1.37
CA LYS A 19 5.10 -2.75 -1.13
C LYS A 19 3.69 -2.32 -1.54
N LEU A 20 3.28 -1.10 -1.16
CA LEU A 20 1.98 -0.56 -1.54
C LEU A 20 1.86 -0.38 -3.06
N LYS A 21 2.93 0.05 -3.76
CA LYS A 21 2.94 0.13 -5.23
C LYS A 21 2.69 -1.24 -5.88
N LYS A 22 3.39 -2.29 -5.43
CA LYS A 22 3.18 -3.66 -5.91
C LYS A 22 1.76 -4.16 -5.66
N LEU A 23 1.18 -3.85 -4.51
CA LEU A 23 -0.21 -4.22 -4.21
C LEU A 23 -1.21 -3.47 -5.10
N ARG A 24 -0.94 -2.21 -5.45
CA ARG A 24 -1.77 -1.46 -6.41
C ARG A 24 -1.73 -2.07 -7.80
N GLU A 25 -0.55 -2.47 -8.28
CA GLU A 25 -0.39 -3.15 -9.57
C GLU A 25 -1.18 -4.47 -9.59
N LYS A 26 -1.06 -5.26 -8.51
CA LYS A 26 -1.87 -6.49 -8.35
C LYS A 26 -3.37 -6.20 -8.30
N TYR A 27 -3.79 -5.13 -7.63
CA TYR A 27 -5.21 -4.76 -7.51
C TYR A 27 -5.81 -4.37 -8.88
N LYS A 28 -5.03 -3.74 -9.76
CA LYS A 28 -5.44 -3.42 -11.13
C LYS A 28 -5.63 -4.66 -12.00
N LEU A 29 -4.79 -5.68 -11.79
CA LEU A 29 -4.85 -6.93 -12.56
C LEU A 29 -5.90 -7.92 -12.03
N ALA A 30 -6.27 -7.79 -10.75
CA ALA A 30 -7.25 -8.65 -10.12
C ALA A 30 -8.62 -8.52 -10.79
N LYS A 31 -9.20 -9.65 -11.21
CA LYS A 31 -10.49 -9.70 -11.92
C LYS A 31 -11.63 -9.99 -10.97
N THR A 32 -11.38 -10.76 -9.91
CA THR A 32 -12.42 -11.18 -8.97
C THR A 32 -12.46 -10.29 -7.74
N LYS A 33 -13.63 -10.27 -7.10
CA LYS A 33 -13.85 -9.52 -5.86
C LYS A 33 -13.00 -10.07 -4.71
N GLU A 34 -12.87 -11.39 -4.61
CA GLU A 34 -12.06 -12.06 -3.59
C GLU A 34 -10.57 -11.72 -3.69
N GLU A 35 -10.01 -11.66 -4.91
CA GLU A 35 -8.61 -11.24 -5.12
C GLU A 35 -8.38 -9.80 -4.66
N LYS A 36 -9.33 -8.91 -4.98
CA LYS A 36 -9.30 -7.51 -4.56
C LYS A 36 -9.37 -7.37 -3.03
N GLU A 37 -10.23 -8.15 -2.37
CA GLU A 37 -10.34 -8.17 -0.91
C GLU A 37 -9.06 -8.67 -0.23
N LYS A 38 -8.46 -9.77 -0.72
CA LYS A 38 -7.18 -10.29 -0.24
C LYS A 38 -6.05 -9.25 -0.36
N ILE A 39 -6.09 -8.41 -1.39
CA ILE A 39 -5.11 -7.33 -1.58
C ILE A 39 -5.36 -6.20 -0.58
N LEU A 40 -6.61 -5.79 -0.36
CA LEU A 40 -6.96 -4.76 0.63
C LEU A 40 -6.60 -5.18 2.05
N GLU A 41 -6.80 -6.45 2.40
CA GLU A 41 -6.39 -6.98 3.71
C GLU A 41 -4.87 -6.91 3.90
N LYS A 42 -4.09 -7.20 2.84
CA LYS A 42 -2.62 -7.02 2.87
C LYS A 42 -2.22 -5.56 3.02
N VAL A 43 -2.96 -4.63 2.43
CA VAL A 43 -2.73 -3.18 2.60
C VAL A 43 -2.96 -2.78 4.06
N LYS A 44 -4.08 -3.21 4.67
CA LYS A 44 -4.40 -2.98 6.08
C LYS A 44 -3.29 -3.49 7.01
N LYS A 45 -2.77 -4.70 6.77
CA LYS A 45 -1.65 -5.26 7.55
C LYS A 45 -0.35 -4.46 7.44
N ILE A 46 -0.05 -3.89 6.26
CA ILE A 46 1.20 -3.15 6.00
C ILE A 46 1.14 -1.70 6.51
N ALA A 47 -0.03 -1.08 6.41
CA ALA A 47 -0.24 0.30 6.79
C ALA A 47 -1.64 0.45 7.43
N PRO A 48 -1.80 0.11 8.72
CA PRO A 48 -3.09 0.19 9.42
C PRO A 48 -3.69 1.60 9.42
N TRP A 49 -2.85 2.63 9.46
CA TRP A 49 -3.27 4.05 9.37
C TRP A 49 -3.61 4.51 7.94
N PHE A 50 -3.40 3.66 6.93
CA PHE A 50 -3.64 3.97 5.53
C PHE A 50 -4.99 3.38 5.11
N SER A 51 -6.03 4.21 5.17
CA SER A 51 -7.40 3.79 4.87
C SER A 51 -7.54 3.26 3.44
N GLU A 52 -8.49 2.34 3.26
CA GLU A 52 -8.86 1.82 1.95
C GLU A 52 -9.26 2.94 0.98
N GLY A 53 -9.96 3.96 1.47
CA GLY A 53 -10.27 5.17 0.70
C GLY A 53 -9.04 5.88 0.15
N LYS A 54 -7.95 6.01 0.93
CA LYS A 54 -6.68 6.57 0.43
C LYS A 54 -5.95 5.64 -0.54
N PHE A 55 -6.12 4.33 -0.38
CA PHE A 55 -5.59 3.35 -1.33
C PHE A 55 -6.32 3.45 -2.67
N LEU A 56 -7.65 3.53 -2.65
CA LEU A 56 -8.51 3.60 -3.82
C LEU A 56 -8.47 4.97 -4.51
N ALA A 57 -8.36 6.07 -3.76
CA ALA A 57 -8.20 7.42 -4.30
C ALA A 57 -6.97 7.53 -5.22
N SER A 58 -5.94 6.72 -5.00
CA SER A 58 -4.77 6.68 -5.88
C SER A 58 -5.04 6.14 -7.28
N PHE A 59 -6.19 5.50 -7.52
CA PHE A 59 -6.64 5.09 -8.85
C PHE A 59 -7.49 6.19 -9.52
N LYS A 60 -8.16 7.03 -8.73
CA LYS A 60 -9.12 8.04 -9.20
C LYS A 60 -8.49 9.29 -9.81
N GLY A 61 -7.16 9.39 -9.82
CA GLY A 61 -6.40 10.53 -10.37
C GLY A 61 -5.74 10.27 -11.72
N ARG A 62 -6.34 9.44 -12.59
CA ARG A 62 -5.86 9.17 -13.95
C ARG A 62 -7.00 9.19 -14.98
N GLU A 63 -7.99 10.03 -14.72
CA GLU A 63 -8.90 10.59 -15.72
C GLU A 63 -8.68 12.11 -15.71
N LEU A 64 -7.57 12.53 -16.29
CA LEU A 64 -7.30 13.87 -16.82
C LEU A 64 -6.35 13.67 -18.00
#